data_AF-A0A972EWU9-F1
#
_entry.id   AF-A0A972EWU9-F1
#
_cell.length_a   1.000
_cell.length_b   1.000
_cell.length_c   1.000
_cell.angle_alpha   90.00
_cell.angle_beta   90.00
_cell.angle_gamma   90.00
#
_symmetry.space_group_name_H-M   'P 1'
#
loop_
_entity.id
_entity.type
_entity.pdbx_description
1 polymer ?
#
loop_
_entity_poly.entity_id
_entity_poly.type
_entity_poly.pdbx_seq_one_letter_code
_entity_poly.pdbx_strand_id
1 'polypeptide(L)' 'VDNDPLSFEIVSNPIHGMLSGIAPALIYTPETGYIGTDSFTFKVWDGYAYSEPAVVSIQVNMPMLFLPMLAK' A
#
# COMPACT_ATOMS: atom_id res chain seq x y z
N VAL A 1 -19.56 -18.28 12.82
CA VAL A 1 -18.57 -17.35 12.24
C VAL A 1 -17.31 -17.62 13.01
N ASP A 2 -16.40 -18.35 12.37
CA ASP A 2 -15.17 -18.84 12.98
C ASP A 2 -14.17 -17.70 12.96
N ASN A 3 -13.92 -17.14 14.14
CA ASN A 3 -13.14 -15.92 14.36
C ASN A 3 -11.62 -16.21 14.28
N ASP A 4 -11.22 -17.09 13.37
CA ASP A 4 -9.85 -17.55 13.22
C ASP A 4 -8.99 -16.41 12.63
N PRO A 5 -7.76 -16.20 13.16
CA PRO A 5 -6.93 -15.09 12.74
C PRO A 5 -6.40 -15.30 11.32
N LEU A 6 -6.79 -14.40 10.41
CA LEU A 6 -6.20 -14.31 9.07
C LEU A 6 -4.76 -13.81 9.16
N SER A 7 -3.85 -14.45 8.43
CA SER A 7 -2.46 -13.99 8.28
C SER A 7 -2.21 -13.48 6.87
N PHE A 8 -1.51 -12.36 6.75
CA PHE A 8 -1.28 -11.68 5.47
C PHE A 8 0.20 -11.74 5.12
N GLU A 9 0.51 -12.14 3.88
CA GLU A 9 1.88 -12.25 3.38
C GLU A 9 2.05 -11.36 2.15
N ILE A 10 3.10 -10.54 2.13
CA ILE A 10 3.50 -9.75 0.96
C ILE A 10 4.26 -10.65 -0.01
N VAL A 11 3.76 -10.75 -1.24
CA VAL A 11 4.32 -11.58 -2.31
C VAL A 11 5.30 -10.77 -3.15
N SER A 12 4.98 -9.50 -3.45
CA SER A 12 5.88 -8.57 -4.12
C SER A 12 5.78 -7.19 -3.48
N ASN A 13 6.92 -6.55 -3.24
CA ASN A 13 6.98 -5.18 -2.72
C ASN A 13 6.68 -4.15 -3.82
N PRO A 14 6.32 -2.90 -3.44
CA PRO A 14 6.31 -1.77 -4.36
C PRO A 14 7.71 -1.49 -4.94
N ILE A 15 7.75 -0.85 -6.11
CA ILE A 15 9.01 -0.51 -6.82
C ILE A 15 9.48 0.91 -6.48
N HIS A 16 8.54 1.82 -6.22
CA HIS A 16 8.77 3.26 -6.04
C HIS A 16 8.41 3.75 -4.64
N GLY A 17 8.40 2.82 -3.68
CA GLY A 17 8.20 3.10 -2.27
C GLY A 17 8.50 1.88 -1.42
N MET A 18 8.41 2.06 -0.11
CA MET A 18 8.69 1.02 0.87
C MET A 18 7.47 0.79 1.76
N LEU A 19 7.20 -0.47 2.06
CA LEU A 19 6.23 -0.88 3.08
C LEU A 19 6.93 -1.02 4.44
N SER A 20 6.28 -0.55 5.49
CA SER A 20 6.68 -0.77 6.89
C SER A 20 5.48 -1.11 7.76
N GLY A 21 5.71 -1.67 8.95
CA GLY A 21 4.64 -2.15 9.84
C GLY A 21 4.45 -3.66 9.77
N ILE A 22 3.27 -4.13 10.19
CA ILE A 22 2.90 -5.56 10.20
C ILE A 22 1.55 -5.69 9.51
N ALA A 23 1.47 -6.54 8.49
CA ALA A 23 0.23 -6.76 7.76
C ALA A 23 -0.90 -7.24 8.70
N PRO A 24 -2.15 -6.80 8.49
CA PRO A 24 -2.62 -5.94 7.39
C PRO A 24 -2.38 -4.43 7.60
N ALA A 25 -1.82 -4.01 8.75
CA ALA A 25 -1.54 -2.62 9.07
C ALA A 25 -0.15 -2.19 8.56
N LEU A 26 -0.09 -1.86 7.26
CA LEU A 26 1.12 -1.40 6.60
C LEU A 26 1.07 0.10 6.27
N ILE A 27 2.23 0.74 6.33
CA ILE A 27 2.45 2.12 5.89
C ILE A 27 3.27 2.06 4.60
N TYR A 28 2.75 2.68 3.53
CA TYR A 28 3.49 2.92 2.29
C TYR A 28 4.13 4.30 2.34
N THR A 29 5.44 4.36 2.14
CA THR A 29 6.20 5.60 1.98
C THR A 29 6.79 5.63 0.57
N PRO A 30 6.35 6.54 -0.32
CA PRO A 30 6.94 6.65 -1.65
C PRO A 30 8.39 7.15 -1.57
N GLU A 31 9.19 6.83 -2.57
CA GLU A 31 10.47 7.48 -2.80
C GLU A 31 10.28 9.00 -2.91
N THR A 32 11.23 9.77 -2.36
CA THR A 32 11.13 11.23 -2.33
C THR A 32 10.97 11.79 -3.75
N GLY A 33 9.86 12.50 -3.98
CA GLY A 33 9.54 13.12 -5.26
C GLY A 33 8.87 12.21 -6.29
N TYR A 34 8.64 10.93 -5.96
CA TYR A 34 7.91 10.04 -6.86
C TYR A 34 6.45 10.49 -7.04
N ILE A 35 6.00 10.52 -8.30
CA ILE A 35 4.64 10.81 -8.71
C ILE A 35 4.27 9.78 -9.77
N GLY A 36 3.23 9.00 -9.53
CA GLY A 36 2.87 7.90 -10.41
C GLY A 36 2.16 6.76 -9.69
N THR A 37 1.92 5.69 -10.42
CA THR A 37 1.34 4.45 -9.90
C THR A 37 2.42 3.56 -9.31
N ASP A 38 2.16 2.96 -8.17
CA ASP A 38 2.96 1.85 -7.63
C ASP A 38 2.01 0.74 -7.17
N SER A 39 2.55 -0.44 -6.88
CA SER A 39 1.72 -1.57 -6.45
C SER A 39 2.48 -2.60 -5.65
N PHE A 40 1.78 -3.30 -4.78
CA PHE A 40 2.30 -4.50 -4.14
C PHE A 40 1.27 -5.63 -4.24
N THR A 41 1.73 -6.87 -4.12
CA THR A 41 0.84 -8.03 -4.09
C THR A 41 0.89 -8.72 -2.74
N PHE A 42 -0.25 -9.25 -2.32
CA PHE A 42 -0.36 -10.02 -1.08
C PHE A 42 -1.26 -11.24 -1.27
N LYS A 43 -1.13 -12.21 -0.37
CA LYS A 43 -2.06 -13.34 -0.23
C LYS A 43 -2.46 -13.48 1.24
N VAL A 44 -3.61 -14.10 1.47
CA VAL A 44 -4.17 -14.29 2.82
C VAL A 44 -4.20 -15.77 3.15
N TRP A 45 -3.75 -16.12 4.35
CA TRP A 45 -3.85 -17.46 4.94
C TRP A 45 -4.99 -17.49 5.95
N ASP A 46 -5.86 -18.50 5.85
CA ASP A 46 -7.04 -18.67 6.72
C ASP A 46 -6.89 -19.76 7.80
N GLY A 47 -5.70 -20.37 7.91
CA GLY A 47 -5.48 -21.54 8.76
C GLY A 47 -5.40 -22.86 7.99
N TYR A 48 -5.86 -22.90 6.73
CA TYR A 48 -5.93 -24.11 5.90
C TYR A 48 -5.34 -23.91 4.50
N ALA A 49 -5.60 -22.76 3.88
CA ALA A 49 -5.16 -22.45 2.52
C ALA A 49 -4.75 -20.97 2.36
N TYR A 50 -3.93 -20.72 1.35
CA TYR A 50 -3.70 -19.35 0.87
C TYR A 50 -4.76 -18.98 -0.17
N SER A 51 -5.16 -17.71 -0.19
CA SER A 51 -5.88 -17.12 -1.31
C SER A 51 -5.00 -17.06 -2.56
N GLU A 52 -5.64 -16.85 -3.71
CA GLU A 52 -4.94 -16.33 -4.88
C GLU A 52 -4.32 -14.95 -4.54
N PRO A 53 -3.17 -14.57 -5.15
CA PRO A 53 -2.57 -13.26 -4.94
C PRO A 53 -3.50 -12.13 -5.39
N ALA A 54 -3.61 -11.10 -4.56
CA ALA A 54 -4.32 -9.86 -4.84
C ALA A 54 -3.33 -8.69 -4.99
N VAL A 55 -3.69 -7.72 -5.84
CA VAL A 55 -2.89 -6.51 -6.11
C VAL A 55 -3.50 -5.31 -5.38
N VAL A 56 -2.67 -4.55 -4.68
CA VAL A 56 -3.01 -3.20 -4.20
C VAL A 56 -2.31 -2.19 -5.10
N SER A 57 -3.08 -1.34 -5.75
CA SER A 57 -2.58 -0.23 -6.57
C SER A 57 -2.61 1.07 -5.79
N ILE A 58 -1.52 1.83 -5.85
CA ILE A 58 -1.31 3.08 -5.14
C ILE A 58 -1.05 4.18 -6.16
N GLN A 59 -1.75 5.30 -6.06
CA GLN A 59 -1.52 6.47 -6.90
C GLN A 59 -0.91 7.59 -6.05
N VAL A 60 0.34 7.95 -6.32
CA VAL A 60 1.03 9.08 -5.67
C VAL A 60 0.82 10.33 -6.50
N ASN A 61 0.11 11.30 -5.93
CA ASN A 61 -0.19 12.56 -6.58
C ASN A 61 0.74 13.67 -6.09
N MET A 62 0.99 14.66 -6.94
CA MET A 62 1.69 15.85 -6.50
C MET A 62 0.95 16.52 -5.34
N PRO A 63 1.67 17.00 -4.31
CA PRO A 63 1.06 17.88 -3.33
C PRO A 63 0.60 19.14 -4.06
N MET A 64 -0.69 19.46 -3.99
CA MET A 64 -1.17 20.73 -4.53
C MET A 64 -0.51 21.87 -3.76
N LEU A 65 0.33 22.66 -4.44
CA LEU A 65 0.82 23.91 -3.89
C LEU A 65 -0.37 24.88 -3.82
N PHE A 66 -0.90 25.09 -2.63
CA PHE A 66 -1.82 26.19 -2.39
C PHE A 66 -0.99 27.47 -2.31
N LEU A 67 -0.68 28.08 -3.46
CA LEU A 67 -0.18 29.45 -3.48
C LEU A 67 -1.29 30.31 -2.87
N PRO A 68 -1.09 30.95 -1.70
CA PRO A 68 -2.06 31.92 -1.24
C PRO A 68 -2.14 32.95 -2.36
N MET A 69 -3.30 33.04 -3.00
CA MET A 69 -3.55 34.10 -3.96
C MET A 69 -3.19 35.39 -3.24
N LEU A 70 -2.16 36.09 -3.72
CA LEU A 70 -1.88 37.45 -3.30
C LEU A 70 -3.13 38.26 -3.65
N ALA A 71 -4.02 38.41 -2.68
CA ALA A 71 -5.12 39.34 -2.75
C ALA A 71 -4.47 40.72 -2.89
N LYS A 72 -4.55 41.27 -4.10
CA LYS A 72 -4.26 42.68 -4.36
C LYS A 72 -5.38 43.54 -3.81
#